data_AF-B8L1Y5-F1
#
_entry.id   AF-B8L1Y5-F1
#
_cell.length_a   1.000
_cell.length_b   1.000
_cell.length_c   1.000
_cell.angle_alpha   90.00
_cell.angle_beta   90.00
_cell.angle_gamma   90.00
#
_symmetry.space_group_name_H-M   'P 1'
#
loop_
_entity.id
_entity.type
_entity.pdbx_description
1 polymer ?
#
loop_
_entity_poly.entity_id
_entity_poly.type
_entity_poly.pdbx_seq_one_letter_code
_entity_poly.pdbx_strand_id
1 'polypeptide(L)'
;MSKWILLAAVAAAPAQAQNVNNLASLASFVNDTRTACSALASTHRSSELQYIQKMTLDSQAARQKIRNDVELYSIGHGSVSTDRYRLDLMKAQSEIDREAIERGMLNNKERTAEVATCVTDAVPKGKAAYTAFKKGKRAPADLNLANDMMTSWLVNIETISLDKPEGTSESNESWKRAKAAVELSSP
;
A
#
# COMPACT_ATOMS: atom_id res chain seq x y z
N MET A 1 -54.64 -14.15 -37.68
CA MET A 1 -53.38 -13.42 -37.38
C MET A 1 -53.77 -12.05 -36.88
N SER A 2 -53.81 -11.87 -35.56
CA SER A 2 -54.32 -10.67 -34.89
C SER A 2 -53.21 -10.02 -34.09
N LYS A 3 -53.25 -8.69 -34.08
CA LYS A 3 -52.34 -7.73 -33.43
C LYS A 3 -52.27 -7.96 -31.90
N TRP A 4 -51.23 -7.43 -31.24
CA TRP A 4 -51.29 -6.32 -30.29
C TRP A 4 -49.97 -6.20 -29.50
N ILE A 5 -49.43 -4.98 -29.56
CA ILE A 5 -48.25 -4.49 -28.86
C ILE A 5 -48.63 -4.17 -27.42
N LEU A 6 -47.84 -4.59 -26.43
CA LEU A 6 -47.91 -4.05 -25.06
C LEU A 6 -46.50 -3.89 -24.46
N LEU A 7 -46.06 -2.63 -24.49
CA LEU A 7 -45.31 -1.90 -23.48
C LEU A 7 -44.56 -2.71 -22.41
N ALA A 8 -43.23 -2.68 -22.49
CA ALA A 8 -42.40 -2.62 -21.29
C ALA A 8 -41.97 -1.16 -21.12
N ALA A 9 -42.69 -0.46 -20.25
CA ALA A 9 -42.25 0.81 -19.70
C ALA A 9 -40.98 0.54 -18.89
N VAL A 10 -39.82 0.75 -19.52
CA VAL A 10 -38.58 0.94 -18.77
C VAL A 10 -38.78 2.26 -18.05
N ALA A 11 -39.13 2.16 -16.77
CA ALA A 11 -39.13 3.29 -15.87
C ALA A 11 -37.78 3.98 -16.01
N ALA A 12 -37.80 5.15 -16.66
CA ALA A 12 -36.74 6.12 -16.53
C ALA A 12 -36.67 6.44 -15.04
N ALA A 13 -35.77 5.75 -14.33
CA ALA A 13 -35.29 6.24 -13.06
C ALA A 13 -34.85 7.68 -13.33
N PRO A 14 -35.38 8.68 -12.62
CA PRO A 14 -34.94 10.02 -12.84
C PRO A 14 -33.45 10.00 -12.58
N ALA A 15 -32.68 10.35 -13.61
CA ALA A 15 -31.32 10.83 -13.44
C ALA A 15 -31.45 12.06 -12.54
N GLN A 16 -31.50 11.82 -11.24
CA GLN A 16 -31.17 12.79 -10.23
C GLN A 16 -29.77 13.22 -10.62
N ALA A 17 -29.70 14.36 -11.28
CA ALA A 17 -28.48 15.03 -11.61
C ALA A 17 -27.62 15.00 -10.35
N GLN A 18 -26.61 14.12 -10.36
CA GLN A 18 -25.59 14.06 -9.33
C GLN A 18 -25.11 15.50 -9.19
N ASN A 19 -25.30 16.09 -8.02
CA ASN A 19 -24.67 17.35 -7.72
C ASN A 19 -23.19 17.01 -7.46
N VAL A 20 -22.43 16.77 -8.54
CA VAL A 20 -21.14 16.05 -8.62
C VAL A 20 -19.98 16.72 -7.88
N ASN A 21 -20.23 17.72 -7.04
CA ASN A 21 -19.20 18.54 -6.41
C ASN A 21 -19.57 18.92 -4.96
N ASN A 22 -20.32 18.14 -4.19
CA ASN A 22 -20.57 18.50 -2.79
C ASN A 22 -19.40 18.10 -1.86
N LEU A 23 -19.43 18.56 -0.61
CA LEU A 23 -18.36 18.32 0.37
C LEU A 23 -18.13 16.82 0.62
N ALA A 24 -19.20 16.04 0.70
CA ALA A 24 -19.13 14.59 0.86
C ALA A 24 -18.46 13.89 -0.35
N SER A 25 -18.72 14.36 -1.57
CA SER A 25 -18.09 13.84 -2.78
C SER A 25 -16.58 14.12 -2.81
N LEU A 26 -16.18 15.33 -2.39
CA LEU A 26 -14.76 15.65 -2.21
C LEU A 26 -14.11 14.73 -1.16
N ALA A 27 -14.75 14.58 0.01
CA ALA A 27 -14.27 13.76 1.11
C ALA A 27 -14.09 12.29 0.70
N SER A 28 -15.06 11.72 -0.01
CA SER A 28 -14.96 10.37 -0.57
C SER A 28 -13.78 10.26 -1.52
N PHE A 29 -13.66 11.17 -2.49
CA PHE A 29 -12.60 11.11 -3.49
C PHE A 29 -11.19 11.14 -2.86
N VAL A 30 -10.95 12.07 -1.94
CA VAL A 30 -9.64 12.18 -1.28
C VAL A 30 -9.37 11.03 -0.31
N ASN A 31 -10.42 10.49 0.33
CA ASN A 31 -10.33 9.27 1.11
C ASN A 31 -9.96 8.07 0.24
N ASP A 32 -10.58 7.90 -0.91
CA ASP A 32 -10.37 6.74 -1.80
C ASP A 32 -8.96 6.75 -2.38
N THR A 33 -8.50 7.91 -2.86
CA THR A 33 -7.13 8.08 -3.36
C THR A 33 -6.09 7.82 -2.27
N ARG A 34 -6.29 8.34 -1.06
CA ARG A 34 -5.44 8.05 0.10
C ARG A 34 -5.45 6.56 0.47
N THR A 35 -6.63 5.96 0.53
CA THR A 35 -6.81 4.55 0.89
C THR A 35 -6.14 3.63 -0.13
N ALA A 36 -6.19 3.97 -1.42
CA ALA A 36 -5.49 3.23 -2.46
C ALA A 36 -3.96 3.20 -2.23
N CYS A 37 -3.33 4.36 -1.97
CA CYS A 37 -1.89 4.39 -1.69
C CYS A 37 -1.54 3.72 -0.35
N SER A 38 -2.40 3.86 0.65
CA SER A 38 -2.22 3.20 1.95
C SER A 38 -2.30 1.67 1.85
N ALA A 39 -3.26 1.15 1.07
CA ALA A 39 -3.42 -0.28 0.81
C ALA A 39 -2.23 -0.83 0.02
N LEU A 40 -1.74 -0.09 -0.98
CA LEU A 40 -0.54 -0.45 -1.73
C LEU A 40 0.68 -0.55 -0.81
N ALA A 41 0.93 0.48 0.00
CA ALA A 41 2.03 0.48 0.97
C ALA A 41 1.93 -0.67 1.99
N SER A 42 0.72 -0.93 2.50
CA SER A 42 0.47 -2.03 3.46
C SER A 42 0.73 -3.40 2.84
N THR A 43 0.29 -3.59 1.59
CA THR A 43 0.51 -4.83 0.84
C THR A 43 2.00 -5.08 0.65
N HIS A 44 2.73 -4.08 0.15
CA HIS A 44 4.17 -4.20 -0.04
C HIS A 44 4.94 -4.42 1.26
N ARG A 45 4.56 -3.75 2.35
CA ARG A 45 5.16 -3.97 3.67
C ARG A 45 4.93 -5.42 4.14
N SER A 46 3.72 -5.94 3.99
CA SER A 46 3.41 -7.33 4.34
C SER A 46 4.24 -8.31 3.50
N SER A 47 4.36 -8.06 2.19
CA SER A 47 5.20 -8.88 1.31
C SER A 47 6.68 -8.83 1.69
N GLU A 48 7.18 -7.68 2.16
CA GLU A 48 8.56 -7.53 2.64
C GLU A 48 8.81 -8.33 3.92
N LEU A 49 7.90 -8.23 4.90
CA LEU A 49 7.99 -8.99 6.14
C LEU A 49 7.95 -10.50 5.88
N GLN A 50 7.08 -10.96 4.98
CA GLN A 50 7.02 -12.36 4.57
C GLN A 50 8.31 -12.81 3.87
N TYR A 51 8.88 -11.96 3.03
CA TYR A 51 10.14 -12.24 2.34
C TYR A 51 11.29 -12.41 3.35
N ILE A 52 11.44 -11.49 4.29
CA ILE A 52 12.47 -11.54 5.35
C ILE A 52 12.29 -12.79 6.23
N GLN A 53 11.04 -13.10 6.60
CA GLN A 53 10.74 -14.30 7.38
C GLN A 53 11.14 -15.57 6.62
N LYS A 54 10.77 -15.68 5.34
CA LYS A 54 11.16 -16.82 4.50
C LYS A 54 12.67 -16.95 4.39
N MET A 55 13.38 -15.88 4.08
CA MET A 55 14.84 -15.87 3.98
C MET A 55 15.51 -16.34 5.28
N THR A 56 14.95 -15.94 6.44
CA THR A 56 15.44 -16.37 7.75
C THR A 56 15.26 -17.88 7.94
N LEU A 57 14.08 -18.42 7.59
CA LEU A 57 13.80 -19.86 7.69
C LEU A 57 14.66 -20.67 6.72
N ASP A 58 14.83 -20.20 5.49
CA ASP A 58 15.66 -20.86 4.47
C ASP A 58 17.12 -20.93 4.92
N SER A 59 17.67 -19.84 5.49
CA SER A 59 19.04 -19.83 6.04
C SER A 59 19.18 -20.77 7.24
N GLN A 60 18.18 -20.86 8.13
CA GLN A 60 18.18 -21.81 9.24
C GLN A 60 18.17 -23.27 8.75
N ALA A 61 17.30 -23.58 7.80
CA ALA A 61 17.21 -24.90 7.19
C ALA A 61 18.51 -25.29 6.49
N ALA A 62 19.10 -24.37 5.72
CA ALA A 62 20.39 -24.58 5.07
C ALA A 62 21.51 -24.88 6.07
N ARG A 63 21.60 -24.12 7.19
CA ARG A 63 22.60 -24.38 8.23
C ARG A 63 22.42 -25.74 8.89
N GLN A 64 21.18 -26.18 9.11
CA GLN A 64 20.92 -27.54 9.62
C GLN A 64 21.35 -28.59 8.61
N LYS A 65 21.04 -28.39 7.32
CA LYS A 65 21.47 -29.30 6.25
C LYS A 65 22.98 -29.40 6.20
N ILE A 66 23.71 -28.28 6.22
CA ILE A 66 25.17 -28.27 6.24
C ILE A 66 25.71 -29.04 7.46
N ARG A 67 25.13 -28.86 8.65
CA ARG A 67 25.53 -29.65 9.84
C ARG A 67 25.37 -31.14 9.60
N ASN A 68 24.20 -31.57 9.12
CA ASN A 68 23.92 -32.98 8.85
C ASN A 68 24.86 -33.55 7.77
N ASP A 69 25.09 -32.81 6.69
CA ASP A 69 25.96 -33.22 5.59
C ASP A 69 27.42 -33.37 6.07
N VAL A 70 27.89 -32.43 6.89
CA VAL A 70 29.25 -32.47 7.48
C VAL A 70 29.39 -33.62 8.47
N GLU A 71 28.37 -33.88 9.31
CA GLU A 71 28.37 -35.00 10.25
C GLU A 71 28.46 -36.34 9.50
N LEU A 72 27.63 -36.53 8.46
CA LEU A 72 27.68 -37.71 7.62
C LEU A 72 29.00 -37.85 6.88
N TYR A 73 29.51 -36.76 6.31
CA TYR A 73 30.80 -36.75 5.62
C TYR A 73 31.95 -37.09 6.57
N SER A 74 31.91 -36.65 7.83
CA SER A 74 32.97 -36.94 8.80
C SER A 74 33.14 -38.44 9.10
N ILE A 75 32.11 -39.26 8.84
CA ILE A 75 32.20 -40.71 8.98
C ILE A 75 33.14 -41.25 7.90
N GLY A 76 34.28 -41.80 8.34
CA GLY A 76 35.29 -42.35 7.44
C GLY A 76 36.20 -41.32 6.75
N HIS A 77 36.05 -40.03 7.07
CA HIS A 77 36.92 -38.97 6.57
C HIS A 77 37.70 -38.33 7.73
N GLY A 78 38.94 -37.91 7.48
CA GLY A 78 39.75 -37.22 8.49
C GLY A 78 39.21 -35.82 8.80
N SER A 79 39.71 -35.21 9.88
CA SER A 79 39.31 -33.85 10.29
C SER A 79 39.59 -32.82 9.18
N VAL A 80 40.78 -32.85 8.58
CA VAL A 80 41.19 -31.89 7.54
C VAL A 80 40.28 -31.93 6.30
N SER A 81 39.90 -33.13 5.83
CA SER A 81 38.97 -33.27 4.71
C SER A 81 37.57 -32.79 5.06
N THR A 82 37.12 -33.09 6.27
CA THR A 82 35.79 -32.69 6.77
C THR A 82 35.68 -31.17 6.91
N ASP A 83 36.73 -30.51 7.41
CA ASP A 83 36.76 -29.06 7.55
C ASP A 83 36.76 -28.36 6.19
N ARG A 84 37.51 -28.87 5.21
CA ARG A 84 37.47 -28.35 3.84
C ARG A 84 36.07 -28.50 3.24
N TYR A 85 35.46 -29.68 3.36
CA TYR A 85 34.10 -29.92 2.88
C TYR A 85 33.07 -28.98 3.51
N ARG A 86 33.16 -28.78 4.84
CA ARG A 86 32.33 -27.81 5.56
C ARG A 86 32.50 -26.39 5.01
N LEU A 87 33.73 -25.94 4.82
CA LEU A 87 34.02 -24.60 4.32
C LEU A 87 33.48 -24.41 2.90
N ASP A 88 33.59 -25.41 2.04
CA ASP A 88 33.06 -25.37 0.67
C ASP A 88 31.53 -25.25 0.67
N LEU A 89 30.84 -26.03 1.52
CA LEU A 89 29.38 -25.92 1.70
C LEU A 89 28.96 -24.56 2.26
N MET A 90 29.67 -24.04 3.26
CA MET A 90 29.38 -22.73 3.84
C MET A 90 29.61 -21.60 2.83
N LYS A 91 30.64 -21.71 1.99
CA LYS A 91 30.91 -20.76 0.91
C LYS A 91 29.78 -20.76 -0.11
N ALA A 92 29.38 -21.93 -0.61
CA ALA A 92 28.27 -22.05 -1.55
C ALA A 92 26.96 -21.47 -0.97
N GLN A 93 26.67 -21.74 0.31
CA GLN A 93 25.50 -21.16 0.96
C GLN A 93 25.59 -19.64 1.12
N SER A 94 26.78 -19.10 1.42
CA SER A 94 26.97 -17.65 1.54
C SER A 94 26.72 -16.91 0.23
N GLU A 95 27.04 -17.53 -0.92
CA GLU A 95 26.76 -16.98 -2.24
C GLU A 95 25.24 -16.92 -2.51
N ILE A 96 24.51 -17.98 -2.16
CA ILE A 96 23.04 -18.03 -2.25
C ILE A 96 22.39 -16.96 -1.35
N ASP A 97 22.84 -16.86 -0.09
CA ASP A 97 22.32 -15.89 0.88
C ASP A 97 22.57 -14.46 0.38
N ARG A 98 23.75 -14.18 -0.19
CA ARG A 98 24.09 -12.88 -0.79
C ARG A 98 23.13 -12.52 -1.92
N GLU A 99 22.92 -13.42 -2.88
CA GLU A 99 22.00 -13.17 -3.99
C GLU A 99 20.56 -12.97 -3.53
N ALA A 100 20.13 -13.68 -2.49
CA ALA A 100 18.82 -13.46 -1.89
C ALA A 100 18.72 -12.03 -1.33
N ILE A 101 19.68 -11.59 -0.53
CA ILE A 101 19.72 -10.23 0.02
C ILE A 101 19.68 -9.17 -1.10
N GLU A 102 20.49 -9.35 -2.15
CA GLU A 102 20.51 -8.43 -3.30
C GLU A 102 19.14 -8.34 -3.99
N ARG A 103 18.47 -9.47 -4.22
CA ARG A 103 17.11 -9.50 -4.77
C ARG A 103 16.10 -8.81 -3.84
N GLY A 104 16.19 -9.07 -2.54
CA GLY A 104 15.35 -8.41 -1.53
C GLY A 104 15.50 -6.88 -1.57
N MET A 105 16.73 -6.39 -1.64
CA MET A 105 17.01 -4.95 -1.74
C MET A 105 16.44 -4.32 -3.01
N LEU A 106 16.54 -5.00 -4.16
CA LEU A 106 15.96 -4.51 -5.41
C LEU A 106 14.44 -4.42 -5.33
N ASN A 107 13.78 -5.50 -4.88
CA ASN A 107 12.33 -5.54 -4.69
C ASN A 107 11.85 -4.43 -3.73
N ASN A 108 12.57 -4.20 -2.63
CA ASN A 108 12.21 -3.16 -1.68
C ASN A 108 12.32 -1.74 -2.30
N LYS A 109 13.35 -1.50 -3.12
CA LYS A 109 13.48 -0.23 -3.86
C LYS A 109 12.33 -0.02 -4.86
N GLU A 110 11.99 -1.05 -5.62
CA GLU A 110 10.88 -1.00 -6.58
C GLU A 110 9.55 -0.70 -5.88
N ARG A 111 9.22 -1.44 -4.82
CA ARG A 111 8.01 -1.22 -4.00
C ARG A 111 7.95 0.18 -3.40
N THR A 112 9.09 0.69 -2.93
CA THR A 112 9.19 2.07 -2.41
C THR A 112 8.89 3.09 -3.51
N ALA A 113 9.40 2.88 -4.71
CA ALA A 113 9.14 3.74 -5.86
C ALA A 113 7.67 3.67 -6.32
N GLU A 114 7.04 2.50 -6.27
CA GLU A 114 5.61 2.31 -6.59
C GLU A 114 4.71 3.10 -5.62
N VAL A 115 4.99 3.04 -4.31
CA VAL A 115 4.27 3.84 -3.31
C VAL A 115 4.46 5.34 -3.55
N ALA A 116 5.71 5.77 -3.80
CA ALA A 116 6.01 7.18 -4.08
C ALA A 116 5.30 7.67 -5.36
N THR A 117 5.19 6.82 -6.38
CA THR A 117 4.45 7.10 -7.61
C THR A 117 2.96 7.24 -7.33
N CYS A 118 2.38 6.34 -6.53
CA CYS A 118 0.98 6.46 -6.12
C CYS A 118 0.68 7.80 -5.45
N VAL A 119 1.53 8.22 -4.50
CA VAL A 119 1.39 9.52 -3.81
C VAL A 119 1.53 10.67 -4.81
N THR A 120 2.54 10.62 -5.68
CA THR A 120 2.80 11.64 -6.71
C THR A 120 1.62 11.80 -7.68
N ASP A 121 0.92 10.72 -8.00
CA ASP A 121 -0.26 10.74 -8.86
C ASP A 121 -1.54 11.16 -8.13
N ALA A 122 -1.68 10.81 -6.86
CA ALA A 122 -2.87 11.10 -6.07
C ALA A 122 -2.96 12.58 -5.65
N VAL A 123 -1.84 13.20 -5.28
CA VAL A 123 -1.77 14.61 -4.87
C VAL A 123 -2.39 15.58 -5.89
N PRO A 124 -1.99 15.59 -7.18
CA PRO A 124 -2.56 16.50 -8.16
C PRO A 124 -4.05 16.22 -8.41
N LYS A 125 -4.48 14.95 -8.39
CA LYS A 125 -5.89 14.57 -8.54
C LYS A 125 -6.76 15.13 -7.41
N GLY A 126 -6.33 15.02 -6.15
CA GLY A 126 -7.05 15.60 -5.01
C GLY A 126 -7.07 17.13 -5.03
N LYS A 127 -5.95 17.77 -5.42
CA LYS A 127 -5.90 19.23 -5.61
C LYS A 127 -6.85 19.71 -6.71
N ALA A 128 -6.98 18.95 -7.81
CA ALA A 128 -7.92 19.23 -8.88
C ALA A 128 -9.37 19.08 -8.42
N ALA A 129 -9.70 18.00 -7.71
CA ALA A 129 -11.03 17.78 -7.12
C ALA A 129 -11.40 18.92 -6.14
N TYR A 130 -10.47 19.34 -5.29
CA TYR A 130 -10.68 20.48 -4.39
C TYR A 130 -10.90 21.80 -5.14
N THR A 131 -10.15 22.03 -6.21
CA THR A 131 -10.33 23.20 -7.07
C THR A 131 -11.71 23.20 -7.74
N ALA A 132 -12.18 22.04 -8.20
CA ALA A 132 -13.53 21.89 -8.75
C ALA A 132 -14.62 22.15 -7.68
N PHE A 133 -14.43 21.62 -6.47
CA PHE A 133 -15.33 21.87 -5.34
C PHE A 133 -15.50 23.37 -5.06
N LYS A 134 -14.39 24.13 -5.03
CA LYS A 134 -14.35 25.58 -4.79
C LYS A 134 -15.02 26.43 -5.88
N LYS A 135 -15.13 25.94 -7.11
CA LYS A 135 -15.78 26.69 -8.22
C LYS A 135 -17.29 26.81 -8.03
N GLY A 136 -17.92 25.93 -7.25
CA GLY A 136 -19.34 26.02 -6.94
C GLY A 136 -19.66 27.08 -5.89
N LYS A 137 -20.92 27.51 -5.80
CA LYS A 137 -21.40 28.30 -4.64
C LYS A 137 -21.41 27.40 -3.40
N ARG A 138 -20.69 27.79 -2.34
CA ARG A 138 -20.56 27.04 -1.08
C ARG A 138 -20.90 27.91 0.11
N ALA A 139 -21.45 27.29 1.16
CA ALA A 139 -21.53 27.95 2.45
C ALA A 139 -20.11 28.17 3.01
N PRO A 140 -19.86 29.25 3.76
CA PRO A 140 -18.56 29.46 4.40
C PRO A 140 -18.12 28.30 5.31
N ALA A 141 -19.08 27.65 5.99
CA ALA A 141 -18.81 26.49 6.83
C ALA A 141 -18.24 25.30 6.02
N ASP A 142 -18.83 24.99 4.86
CA ASP A 142 -18.35 23.91 3.98
C ASP A 142 -16.93 24.19 3.45
N LEU A 143 -16.62 25.45 3.15
CA LEU A 143 -15.29 25.85 2.70
C LEU A 143 -14.24 25.67 3.80
N ASN A 144 -14.56 26.03 5.04
CA ASN A 144 -13.65 25.86 6.17
C ASN A 144 -13.38 24.37 6.44
N LEU A 145 -14.43 23.55 6.50
CA LEU A 145 -14.29 22.10 6.67
C LEU A 145 -13.52 21.45 5.53
N ALA A 146 -13.76 21.87 4.28
CA ALA A 146 -12.98 21.40 3.14
C ALA A 146 -11.50 21.81 3.23
N ASN A 147 -11.19 23.04 3.63
CA ASN A 147 -9.81 23.51 3.83
C ASN A 147 -9.06 22.67 4.87
N ASP A 148 -9.69 22.44 6.02
CA ASP A 148 -9.09 21.68 7.13
C ASP A 148 -8.88 20.21 6.74
N MET A 149 -9.88 19.61 6.08
CA MET A 149 -9.80 18.26 5.56
C MET A 149 -8.69 18.13 4.50
N MET A 150 -8.63 19.04 3.53
CA MET A 150 -7.64 18.99 2.45
C MET A 150 -6.21 19.20 2.97
N THR A 151 -6.03 20.06 3.97
CA THR A 151 -4.73 20.28 4.62
C THR A 151 -4.28 19.01 5.33
N SER A 152 -5.16 18.41 6.11
CA SER A 152 -4.87 17.18 6.85
C SER A 152 -4.64 15.99 5.91
N TRP A 153 -5.41 15.90 4.83
CA TRP A 153 -5.25 14.90 3.77
C TRP A 153 -3.89 15.02 3.08
N LEU A 154 -3.50 16.24 2.69
CA LEU A 154 -2.25 16.48 1.96
C LEU A 154 -1.04 16.08 2.80
N VAL A 155 -1.01 16.52 4.06
CA VAL A 155 0.06 16.12 4.99
C VAL A 155 0.07 14.61 5.21
N ASN A 156 -1.11 13.99 5.32
CA ASN A 156 -1.16 12.54 5.52
C ASN A 156 -0.67 11.76 4.30
N ILE A 157 -1.21 12.04 3.10
CA ILE A 157 -0.88 11.30 1.88
C ILE A 157 0.59 11.45 1.51
N GLU A 158 1.19 12.63 1.72
CA GLU A 158 2.63 12.87 1.48
C GLU A 158 3.54 12.12 2.46
N THR A 159 3.01 11.71 3.63
CA THR A 159 3.74 10.90 4.61
C THR A 159 3.54 9.40 4.47
N ILE A 160 2.71 8.95 3.52
CA ILE A 160 2.54 7.52 3.25
C ILE A 160 3.83 6.96 2.64
N SER A 161 4.33 5.90 3.26
CA SER A 161 5.50 5.17 2.80
C SER A 161 5.36 3.68 3.16
N LEU A 162 6.30 2.86 2.71
CA LEU A 162 6.37 1.45 3.09
C LEU A 162 6.42 1.28 4.63
N ASP A 163 7.20 2.11 5.32
CA ASP A 163 7.35 2.08 6.78
C ASP A 163 6.18 2.70 7.53
N LYS A 164 5.40 3.54 6.85
CA LYS A 164 4.25 4.25 7.42
C LYS A 164 3.07 4.18 6.45
N PRO A 165 2.42 3.00 6.31
CA PRO A 165 1.39 2.82 5.29
C PRO A 165 0.17 3.71 5.46
N GLU A 166 -0.14 4.14 6.69
CA GLU A 166 -1.25 5.06 6.96
C GLU A 166 -0.80 6.53 7.08
N GLY A 167 0.48 6.83 6.82
CA GLY A 167 1.15 8.08 7.20
C GLY A 167 1.74 8.02 8.61
N THR A 168 2.32 9.12 9.08
CA THR A 168 2.76 9.23 10.49
C THR A 168 1.55 9.11 11.42
N SER A 169 1.79 8.72 12.69
CA SER A 169 0.70 8.66 13.69
C SER A 169 -0.03 9.99 13.78
N GLU A 170 0.72 11.09 13.84
CA GLU A 170 0.19 12.44 13.89
C GLU A 170 -0.62 12.83 12.64
N SER A 171 -0.09 12.58 11.44
CA SER A 171 -0.80 12.95 10.20
C SER A 171 -2.05 12.11 10.00
N ASN A 172 -2.02 10.82 10.37
CA ASN A 172 -3.16 9.91 10.28
C ASN A 172 -4.28 10.31 11.24
N GLU A 173 -3.93 10.66 12.48
CA GLU A 173 -4.90 11.15 13.45
C GLU A 173 -5.51 12.49 13.02
N SER A 174 -4.69 13.43 12.55
CA SER A 174 -5.16 14.72 12.04
C SER A 174 -6.15 14.52 10.89
N TRP A 175 -5.80 13.67 9.92
CA TRP A 175 -6.69 13.28 8.83
C TRP A 175 -8.00 12.66 9.33
N LYS A 176 -7.93 11.68 10.25
CA LYS A 176 -9.13 11.03 10.81
C LYS A 176 -10.07 12.04 11.47
N ARG A 177 -9.53 12.99 12.23
CA ARG A 177 -10.32 14.06 12.88
C ARG A 177 -10.96 14.99 11.85
N ALA A 178 -10.20 15.46 10.86
CA ALA A 178 -10.71 16.39 9.85
C ALA A 178 -11.77 15.72 8.94
N LYS A 179 -11.57 14.45 8.59
CA LYS A 179 -12.57 13.64 7.87
C LYS A 179 -13.85 13.48 8.70
N ALA A 180 -13.74 13.11 9.96
CA ALA A 180 -14.89 12.94 10.84
C ALA A 180 -15.69 14.24 11.01
N ALA A 181 -15.02 15.40 11.08
CA ALA A 181 -15.69 16.70 11.12
C ALA A 181 -16.55 16.95 9.87
N VAL A 182 -16.07 16.56 8.69
CA VAL A 182 -16.83 16.64 7.44
C VAL A 182 -18.02 15.67 7.44
N GLU A 183 -17.82 14.42 7.87
CA GLU A 183 -18.86 13.38 7.91
C GLU A 183 -19.98 13.74 8.89
N LEU A 184 -19.66 14.34 10.04
CA LEU A 184 -20.65 14.80 11.02
C LEU A 184 -21.41 16.06 10.59
N SER A 185 -20.84 16.84 9.68
CA SER A 185 -21.44 18.08 9.16
C SER A 185 -22.32 17.88 7.93
N SER A 186 -22.18 16.74 7.25
CA SER A 186 -22.92 16.41 6.04
C SER A 186 -24.22 15.69 6.41
N PRO A 187 -25.42 16.29 6.21
CA PRO A 187 -26.70 15.65 6.50
C PRO A 187 -27.04 14.49 5.56
#